data_AF-T1AJ39-F1
#
_entry.id   AF-T1AJ39-F1
#
_cell.length_a   1.000
_cell.length_b   1.000
_cell.length_c   1.000
_cell.angle_alpha   90.00
_cell.angle_beta   90.00
_cell.angle_gamma   90.00
#
_symmetry.space_group_name_H-M   'P 1'
#
loop_
_entity.id
_entity.type
_entity.pdbx_description
1 polymer ?
#
loop_
_entity_poly.entity_id
_entity_poly.type
_entity_poly.pdbx_seq_one_letter_code
_entity_poly.pdbx_strand_id
1 'polypeptide(L)'
;MSFTEFSYLLLQAYDFDHLSRSEGCRLQMGGSDQWGNITAGIELIRRRQGVEAYGLTLPLVTTASGTKLGKTEAGTVWLDAQRTSPYRLLPVSFLQIDRP
;
A
#
# COMPACT_ATOMS: atom_id res chain seq x y z
N MET A 1 2.48 -6.14 20.89
CA MET A 1 3.07 -6.55 19.61
C MET A 1 3.67 -7.93 19.79
N SER A 2 3.20 -8.90 19.03
CA SER A 2 3.71 -10.29 19.05
C SER A 2 5.01 -10.41 18.25
N PHE A 3 5.75 -11.50 18.46
CA PHE A 3 6.94 -11.81 17.64
C PHE A 3 6.62 -11.93 16.15
N THR A 4 5.45 -12.47 15.82
CA THR A 4 4.97 -12.61 14.44
C THR A 4 4.75 -11.24 13.79
N GLU A 5 4.12 -10.31 14.50
CA GLU A 5 3.91 -8.94 14.00
C GLU A 5 5.22 -8.18 13.83
N PHE A 6 6.17 -8.36 14.76
CA PHE A 6 7.50 -7.77 14.66
C PHE A 6 8.28 -8.30 13.44
N SER A 7 8.15 -9.60 13.15
CA SER A 7 8.87 -10.26 12.06
C SER A 7 8.38 -9.86 10.66
N TYR A 8 7.19 -9.25 10.55
CA TYR A 8 6.60 -8.85 9.26
C TYR A 8 7.52 -7.93 8.44
N LEU A 9 8.18 -6.97 9.11
CA LEU A 9 9.09 -6.03 8.45
C LEU A 9 10.26 -6.76 7.76
N LEU A 10 10.77 -7.83 8.37
CA LEU A 10 11.85 -8.64 7.80
C LEU A 10 11.39 -9.38 6.54
N LEU A 11 10.17 -9.93 6.55
CA LEU A 11 9.61 -10.60 5.38
C LEU A 11 9.42 -9.63 4.21
N GLN A 12 8.77 -8.49 4.45
CA GLN A 12 8.52 -7.51 3.38
C GLN A 12 9.81 -6.92 2.80
N ALA A 13 10.84 -6.70 3.63
CA ALA A 13 12.15 -6.28 3.16
C ALA A 13 12.81 -7.35 2.28
N TYR A 14 12.68 -8.63 2.66
CA TYR A 14 13.21 -9.75 1.88
C TYR A 14 12.50 -9.91 0.53
N ASP A 15 11.19 -9.68 0.46
CA ASP A 15 10.45 -9.71 -0.80
C ASP A 15 11.01 -8.69 -1.81
N PHE A 16 11.32 -7.48 -1.36
CA PHE A 16 11.93 -6.46 -2.23
C PHE A 16 13.34 -6.87 -2.67
N ASP A 17 14.16 -7.40 -1.76
CA ASP A 17 15.48 -7.92 -2.10
C ASP A 17 15.43 -9.09 -3.09
N HIS A 18 14.45 -9.99 -2.96
CA HIS A 18 14.22 -11.08 -3.89
C HIS A 18 13.85 -10.55 -5.29
N LEU A 19 12.85 -9.67 -5.38
CA LEU A 19 12.42 -9.09 -6.66
C LEU A 19 13.50 -8.21 -7.31
N SER A 20 14.34 -7.54 -6.52
CA SER A 20 15.52 -6.83 -7.03
C SER A 20 16.52 -7.78 -7.69
N ARG A 21 16.70 -8.99 -7.12
CA ARG A 21 17.62 -10.00 -7.65
C ARG A 21 17.05 -10.76 -8.85
N SER A 22 15.78 -11.16 -8.80
CA SER A 22 15.17 -12.00 -9.83
C SER A 22 14.67 -11.21 -11.03
N GLU A 23 14.04 -10.06 -10.79
CA GLU A 23 13.35 -9.27 -11.83
C GLU A 23 14.00 -7.89 -12.07
N GLY A 24 15.08 -7.56 -11.36
CA GLY A 24 15.70 -6.23 -11.44
C GLY A 24 14.78 -5.12 -10.92
N CYS A 25 13.85 -5.44 -10.02
CA CYS A 25 12.95 -4.45 -9.43
C CYS A 25 13.75 -3.41 -8.62
N ARG A 26 13.62 -2.13 -8.98
CA ARG A 26 14.34 -1.00 -8.35
C ARG A 26 13.43 -0.03 -7.60
N LEU A 27 12.12 -0.17 -7.69
CA LEU A 27 11.14 0.75 -7.09
C LEU A 27 10.06 -0.03 -6.38
N GLN A 28 9.80 0.31 -5.12
CA GLN A 28 8.64 -0.18 -4.37
C GLN A 28 7.69 0.97 -4.05
N MET A 29 6.40 0.73 -4.31
CA MET A 29 5.32 1.68 -4.06
C MET A 29 4.37 1.17 -2.99
N GLY A 30 3.77 2.06 -2.20
CA GLY A 30 2.76 1.70 -1.21
C GLY A 30 1.99 2.89 -0.66
N GLY A 31 1.04 2.63 0.24
CA GLY A 31 0.40 3.70 1.03
C GLY A 31 1.41 4.37 1.97
N SER A 32 1.09 5.58 2.47
CA SER A 32 1.99 6.32 3.35
C SER A 32 2.35 5.59 4.66
N ASP A 33 1.50 4.66 5.10
CA ASP A 33 1.73 3.77 6.24
C ASP A 33 2.81 2.70 5.99
N GLN A 34 3.17 2.44 4.73
CA GLN A 34 4.15 1.41 4.35
C GLN A 34 5.60 1.91 4.31
N TRP A 35 5.84 3.22 4.55
CA TRP A 35 7.16 3.83 4.41
C TRP A 35 8.28 3.09 5.17
N GLY A 36 8.01 2.69 6.42
CA GLY A 36 8.98 1.98 7.25
C GLY A 36 9.41 0.63 6.65
N ASN A 37 8.47 -0.13 6.08
CA ASN A 37 8.78 -1.43 5.50
C ASN A 37 9.51 -1.28 4.14
N ILE A 38 9.12 -0.28 3.34
CA ILE A 38 9.78 0.03 2.06
C ILE A 38 11.24 0.42 2.28
N THR A 39 11.50 1.33 3.22
CA THR A 39 12.87 1.77 3.54
C THR A 39 13.74 0.65 4.11
N ALA A 40 13.16 -0.28 4.88
CA ALA A 40 13.87 -1.48 5.31
C ALA A 40 14.30 -2.38 4.14
N GLY A 41 13.44 -2.53 3.12
CA GLY A 41 13.78 -3.24 1.89
C GLY A 41 14.91 -2.57 1.09
N ILE A 42 14.86 -1.25 0.94
CA ILE A 42 15.92 -0.47 0.28
C ILE A 42 17.26 -0.67 0.99
N GLU A 43 17.28 -0.58 2.32
CA GLU A 43 18.49 -0.77 3.12
C GLU A 43 19.02 -2.21 3.01
N LEU A 44 18.13 -3.20 2.96
CA LEU A 44 18.51 -4.61 2.78
C LEU A 44 19.17 -4.83 1.42
N ILE A 45 18.57 -4.32 0.34
CA ILE A 45 19.11 -4.39 -1.02
C ILE A 45 20.49 -3.74 -1.08
N ARG A 46 20.63 -2.54 -0.51
CA ARG A 46 21.90 -1.82 -0.44
C ARG A 46 22.98 -2.65 0.26
N ARG A 47 22.65 -3.29 1.38
CA ARG A 47 23.59 -4.11 2.16
C ARG A 47 23.97 -5.43 1.49
N ARG A 48 23.01 -6.10 0.83
CA ARG A 48 23.22 -7.45 0.26
C ARG A 48 23.77 -7.42 -1.15
N GLN A 49 23.39 -6.42 -1.94
CA GLN A 49 23.66 -6.37 -3.37
C GLN A 49 24.52 -5.15 -3.76
N GLY A 50 24.60 -4.10 -2.92
CA GLY A 50 25.36 -2.89 -3.24
C GLY A 50 24.74 -2.04 -4.35
N VAL A 51 23.44 -2.24 -4.63
CA VAL A 51 22.69 -1.57 -5.70
C VAL A 51 21.69 -0.57 -5.11
N GLU A 52 21.38 0.46 -5.88
CA GLU A 52 20.38 1.44 -5.49
C GLU A 52 18.95 0.90 -5.69
N ALA A 53 18.06 1.24 -4.76
CA ALA A 53 16.63 0.97 -4.84
C ALA A 53 15.87 2.17 -4.25
N TYR A 54 14.63 2.36 -4.70
CA TYR A 54 13.83 3.55 -4.43
C TYR A 54 12.48 3.17 -3.84
N GLY A 55 11.91 4.10 -3.08
CA GLY A 55 10.61 3.97 -2.44
C GLY A 55 9.74 5.17 -2.76
N LEU A 56 8.46 4.92 -3.05
CA LEU A 56 7.46 5.97 -3.25
C LEU A 56 6.22 5.63 -2.43
N THR A 57 5.70 6.61 -1.70
CA THR A 57 4.44 6.46 -0.98
C THR A 57 3.37 7.36 -1.54
N LEU A 58 2.15 6.81 -1.58
CA LEU A 58 0.94 7.53 -1.96
C LEU A 58 0.26 8.05 -0.69
N PRO A 59 -0.29 9.28 -0.70
CA PRO A 59 -1.05 9.79 0.43
C PRO A 59 -2.28 8.92 0.69
N LEU A 60 -2.76 8.91 1.93
CA LEU A 60 -4.05 8.31 2.22
C LEU A 60 -5.13 9.04 1.42
N VAL A 61 -5.97 8.27 0.72
CA VAL A 61 -7.12 8.84 0.02
C VAL A 61 -8.18 9.25 1.03
N THR A 62 -8.51 10.53 1.06
CA THR A 62 -9.54 11.13 1.92
C THR A 62 -10.61 11.79 1.06
N THR A 63 -11.85 11.79 1.53
CA THR A 63 -12.94 12.57 0.93
C THR A 63 -12.71 14.07 1.15
N ALA A 64 -13.41 14.94 0.42
CA ALA A 64 -13.39 16.38 0.64
C ALA A 64 -13.77 16.77 2.09
N SER A 65 -14.57 15.94 2.76
CA SER A 65 -14.95 16.09 4.17
C SER A 65 -13.88 15.58 5.16
N GLY A 66 -12.69 15.17 4.68
CA GLY A 66 -11.59 14.65 5.50
C GLY A 66 -11.78 13.23 6.03
N THR A 67 -12.84 12.53 5.61
CA THR A 67 -13.08 11.14 6.02
C THR A 67 -12.23 10.19 5.18
N LYS A 68 -11.62 9.16 5.80
CA LYS A 68 -10.84 8.16 5.06
C LYS A 68 -11.73 7.42 4.06
N LEU A 69 -11.29 7.36 2.80
CA LEU A 69 -11.97 6.57 1.77
C LEU A 69 -12.00 5.10 2.19
N GLY A 70 -13.18 4.48 2.21
CA GLY A 70 -13.37 3.08 2.62
C GLY A 70 -13.85 2.85 4.06
N LYS A 71 -13.90 3.90 4.91
CA LYS A 71 -14.73 3.91 6.12
C LYS A 71 -15.98 4.75 5.85
N THR A 72 -16.82 4.27 4.95
CA THR A 72 -18.16 4.87 4.81
C THR A 72 -18.99 4.48 6.04
N GLU A 73 -20.05 5.24 6.36
CA GLU A 73 -21.02 4.84 7.39
C GLU A 73 -21.64 3.45 7.11
N ALA A 74 -21.61 3.03 5.84
CA ALA A 74 -22.07 1.72 5.37
C ALA A 74 -20.99 0.60 5.40
N GLY A 75 -19.78 0.89 5.89
CA GLY A 75 -18.68 -0.08 5.99
C GLY A 75 -17.70 -0.11 4.80
N THR A 76 -16.93 -1.19 4.69
CA THR A 76 -15.91 -1.40 3.64
C THR A 76 -16.55 -1.63 2.28
N VAL A 77 -16.12 -0.87 1.28
CA VAL A 77 -16.49 -1.07 -0.13
C VAL A 77 -15.53 -2.11 -0.72
N TRP A 78 -16.07 -3.24 -1.15
CA TRP A 78 -15.28 -4.35 -1.70
C TRP A 78 -15.25 -4.28 -3.22
N LEU A 79 -14.15 -4.74 -3.83
CA LEU A 79 -14.07 -4.91 -5.29
C LEU A 79 -14.81 -6.16 -5.78
N ASP A 80 -15.12 -7.10 -4.88
CA ASP A 80 -15.90 -8.30 -5.16
C ASP A 80 -17.39 -7.97 -5.31
N ALA A 81 -17.95 -8.27 -6.49
CA ALA A 81 -19.34 -8.03 -6.85
C ALA A 81 -20.36 -8.75 -5.94
N GLN A 82 -19.98 -9.86 -5.31
CA GLN A 82 -20.85 -10.57 -4.36
C GLN A 82 -20.94 -9.86 -3.01
N ARG A 83 -19.91 -9.07 -2.66
CA ARG A 83 -19.81 -8.35 -1.38
C ARG A 83 -20.23 -6.90 -1.51
N THR A 84 -20.07 -6.30 -2.69
CA THR A 84 -20.56 -4.96 -3.03
C THR A 84 -21.09 -5.02 -4.45
N SER A 85 -22.40 -4.79 -4.62
CA SER A 85 -22.97 -4.81 -5.96
C SER A 85 -22.33 -3.73 -6.85
N PRO A 86 -22.11 -3.99 -8.15
CA PRO A 86 -21.53 -3.00 -9.07
C PRO A 86 -22.28 -1.65 -9.06
N TYR A 87 -23.60 -1.68 -8.87
CA TYR A 87 -24.42 -0.47 -8.72
C TYR A 87 -24.04 0.35 -7.48
N ARG A 88 -23.63 -0.28 -6.38
CA ARG A 88 -23.16 0.41 -5.16
C ARG A 88 -21.72 0.92 -5.29
N LEU A 89 -20.90 0.31 -6.14
CA LEU A 89 -19.51 0.72 -6.38
C LEU A 89 -19.40 1.99 -7.23
N LEU A 90 -20.29 2.17 -8.21
CA LEU A 90 -20.31 3.33 -9.13
C LEU A 90 -20.48 4.70 -8.41
N PRO A 91 -21.41 4.87 -7.44
CA PRO A 91 -21.55 6.11 -6.67
C PRO A 91 -20.30 6.49 -5.88
N VAL A 92 -19.59 5.53 -5.29
CA VAL A 92 -18.39 5.79 -4.48
C VAL A 92 -17.22 6.27 -5.35
N SER A 93 -17.10 5.72 -6.56
CA SER A 93 -16.04 6.06 -7.50
C SER A 93 -16.24 7.42 -8.17
N PHE A 94 -17.49 7.87 -8.38
CA PHE A 94 -17.78 9.12 -9.08
C PHE A 94 -18.21 10.30 -8.19
N LEU A 95 -18.87 10.08 -7.03
CA LEU A 95 -19.44 11.19 -6.24
C LEU A 95 -18.55 11.68 -5.09
N GLN A 96 -17.51 10.92 -4.69
CA GLN A 96 -16.66 11.28 -3.53
C GLN A 96 -15.33 11.94 -3.91
N ILE A 97 -14.97 11.96 -5.20
CA ILE A 97 -13.69 12.47 -5.71
C ILE A 97 -13.85 13.87 -6.34
N ASP A 98 -15.02 14.18 -6.89
CA ASP A 98 -15.30 15.48 -7.51
C ASP A 98 -16.24 16.33 -6.64
N ARG A 99 -15.67 17.17 -5.76
CA ARG A 99 -16.11 18.57 -5.54
C ARG A 99 -14.91 19.42 -5.10
N PRO A 100 -14.70 20.61 -5.71
CA PRO A 100 -13.72 21.58 -5.24
C PRO A 100 -14.05 22.11 -3.84
#